data_AF-A0A0G0G5Y0-F1
#
_entry.id   AF-A0A0G0G5Y0-F1
#
_cell.length_a   1.000
_cell.length_b   1.000
_cell.length_c   1.000
_cell.angle_alpha   90.00
_cell.angle_beta   90.00
_cell.angle_gamma   90.00
#
_symmetry.space_group_name_H-M   'P 1'
#
loop_
_entity.id
_entity.type
_entity.pdbx_description
1 polymer ?
#
loop_
_entity_poly.entity_id
_entity_poly.type
_entity_poly.pdbx_seq_one_letter_code
_entity_poly.pdbx_strand_id
1 'polypeptide(L)'
;MIDQKVTDYSELLTNLGIENKVLSHPESRNIDQVIGSLGKTRSDSAATLVMKADDTYISIIRRDDCKLNTKKVKKLLGVDSLRIATDEEFIEITGLIPGAATYFNKNITKVLIDKKVLEKEFIVGGSGSFLFSISHKTSDLTKIPGSQLVDVAEESLVITDSKYLGKKRVFSGIRATGRLHLGNYLGAVKGFLELEKTCKYETVYCVVDVHSITTPYDKEALAKNKREIIIDYLAAGLDPKKSIIIYQSDVPEHIELAFYFSTVETIARMMHLPTYKEKVKQYPNANTMALLNYPILMAADILIYKASLVPVGIDQEPHLEITREIARKMNQLYGTDFPEPVRFATKGEYIPSLTGEGKMSKTVAGSFINLTDSFDEIRKKIRSAPTATTSGGEMSSGVKTLFTFAQLFIPNEVEGFKKSFEDKSLQFVRLKDAISEAIYKELKPFQERRAKIAADQKYVDEVIKDGAERARKIAKETVREVKQKMGLL
;
A
#
# COMPACT_ATOMS: atom_id res chain seq x y z
N MET A 1 -7.78 -34.33 -0.51
CA MET A 1 -6.75 -35.31 -0.10
C MET A 1 -5.45 -34.53 0.02
N ILE A 2 -4.65 -34.76 1.07
CA ILE A 2 -3.36 -34.05 1.23
C ILE A 2 -2.41 -34.58 0.16
N ASP A 3 -1.68 -33.69 -0.50
CA ASP A 3 -0.68 -34.04 -1.53
C ASP A 3 0.40 -34.95 -0.91
N GLN A 4 0.71 -36.07 -1.56
CA GLN A 4 1.72 -37.03 -1.09
C GLN A 4 3.06 -36.34 -0.80
N LYS A 5 3.45 -35.36 -1.63
CA LYS A 5 4.70 -34.59 -1.42
C LYS A 5 4.71 -33.82 -0.09
N VAL A 6 3.55 -33.33 0.33
CA VAL A 6 3.39 -32.59 1.60
C VAL A 6 3.45 -33.55 2.78
N THR A 7 2.85 -34.73 2.65
CA THR A 7 2.94 -35.81 3.65
C THR A 7 4.38 -36.29 3.82
N ASP A 8 5.07 -36.60 2.72
CA ASP A 8 6.47 -37.04 2.73
C ASP A 8 7.39 -35.98 3.38
N TYR A 9 7.13 -34.70 3.11
CA TYR A 9 7.88 -33.61 3.73
C TYR A 9 7.60 -33.48 5.23
N SER A 10 6.34 -33.63 5.66
CA SER A 10 5.97 -33.64 7.08
C SER A 10 6.62 -34.81 7.84
N GLU A 11 6.65 -36.00 7.24
CA GLU A 11 7.35 -37.17 7.79
C GLU A 11 8.87 -36.96 7.87
N LEU A 12 9.48 -36.38 6.83
CA LEU A 12 10.90 -36.04 6.83
C LEU A 12 11.27 -35.14 8.01
N LEU A 13 10.46 -34.13 8.30
CA LEU A 13 10.67 -33.22 9.42
C LEU A 13 10.49 -33.92 10.76
N THR A 14 9.46 -34.77 10.88
CA THR A 14 9.25 -35.61 12.07
C THR A 14 10.45 -36.51 12.34
N ASN A 15 11.05 -37.10 11.31
CA ASN A 15 12.26 -37.92 11.42
C ASN A 15 13.50 -37.11 11.84
N LEU A 16 13.54 -35.80 11.56
CA LEU A 16 14.55 -34.87 12.08
C LEU A 16 14.24 -34.40 13.51
N GLY A 17 13.16 -34.89 14.12
CA GLY A 17 12.69 -34.48 15.44
C GLY A 17 12.06 -33.09 15.47
N ILE A 18 11.56 -32.60 14.33
CA ILE A 18 10.93 -31.28 14.20
C ILE A 18 9.42 -31.43 14.34
N GLU A 19 8.86 -30.89 15.43
CA GLU A 19 7.41 -30.85 15.63
C GLU A 19 6.77 -30.02 14.51
N ASN A 20 5.82 -30.62 13.78
CA ASN A 20 5.20 -29.99 12.63
C ASN A 20 3.72 -30.40 12.44
N LYS A 21 2.96 -29.54 11.74
CA LYS A 21 1.55 -29.75 11.40
C LYS A 21 1.24 -29.18 10.01
N VAL A 22 0.61 -29.99 9.16
CA VAL A 22 0.13 -29.56 7.84
C VAL A 22 -1.13 -28.70 7.99
N LEU A 23 -1.16 -27.56 7.29
CA LEU A 23 -2.27 -26.61 7.26
C LEU A 23 -2.81 -26.49 5.83
N SER A 24 -4.11 -26.67 5.64
CA SER A 24 -4.79 -26.46 4.36
C SER A 24 -5.25 -25.01 4.21
N HIS A 25 -5.11 -24.44 3.01
CA HIS A 25 -5.61 -23.11 2.66
C HIS A 25 -6.03 -23.06 1.18
N PRO A 26 -6.78 -22.03 0.74
CA PRO A 26 -7.06 -21.82 -0.67
C PRO A 26 -5.76 -21.74 -1.50
N GLU A 27 -5.81 -22.19 -2.75
CA GLU A 27 -4.65 -22.11 -3.65
C GLU A 27 -4.24 -20.64 -3.83
N SER A 28 -3.02 -20.30 -3.42
CA SER A 28 -2.51 -18.95 -3.61
C SER A 28 -0.99 -18.91 -3.64
N ARG A 29 -0.47 -18.03 -4.50
CA ARG A 29 0.94 -17.62 -4.51
C ARG A 29 1.20 -16.36 -3.67
N ASN A 30 0.13 -15.75 -3.14
CA ASN A 30 0.21 -14.55 -2.34
C ASN A 30 0.21 -14.93 -0.86
N ILE A 31 1.35 -14.70 -0.20
CA ILE A 31 1.51 -14.98 1.23
C ILE A 31 0.44 -14.31 2.10
N ASP A 32 0.00 -13.09 1.78
CA ASP A 32 -1.02 -12.39 2.59
C ASP A 32 -2.39 -13.09 2.52
N GLN A 33 -2.72 -13.71 1.37
CA GLN A 33 -3.94 -14.50 1.24
C GLN A 33 -3.83 -15.82 2.00
N VAL A 34 -2.68 -16.50 1.90
CA VAL A 34 -2.42 -17.76 2.60
C VAL A 34 -2.51 -17.55 4.11
N ILE A 35 -1.71 -16.64 4.65
CA ILE A 35 -1.59 -16.42 6.09
C ILE A 35 -2.87 -15.77 6.65
N GLY A 36 -3.52 -14.89 5.88
CA GLY A 36 -4.84 -14.34 6.22
C GLY A 36 -5.93 -15.40 6.33
N SER A 37 -5.96 -16.39 5.42
CA SER A 37 -6.93 -17.49 5.48
C SER A 37 -6.74 -18.40 6.70
N LEU A 38 -5.52 -18.44 7.25
CA LEU A 38 -5.15 -19.18 8.45
C LEU A 38 -5.35 -18.38 9.74
N GLY A 39 -5.91 -17.15 9.66
CA GLY A 39 -6.11 -16.28 10.82
C GLY A 39 -4.81 -15.76 11.45
N LYS A 40 -3.74 -15.67 10.65
CA LYS A 40 -2.38 -15.33 11.09
C LYS A 40 -1.90 -14.03 10.42
N THR A 41 -0.75 -13.53 10.84
CA THR A 41 -0.05 -12.37 10.27
C THR A 41 1.29 -12.77 9.66
N ARG A 42 1.95 -11.90 8.88
CA ARG A 42 3.32 -12.15 8.37
C ARG A 42 4.36 -12.40 9.47
N SER A 43 4.11 -11.93 10.70
CA SER A 43 4.99 -12.24 11.84
C SER A 43 4.87 -13.71 12.29
N ASP A 44 3.83 -14.42 11.85
CA ASP A 44 3.57 -15.83 12.16
C ASP A 44 4.00 -16.76 11.01
N SER A 45 4.68 -16.24 9.99
CA SER A 45 5.19 -16.98 8.84
C SER A 45 6.63 -16.65 8.49
N ALA A 46 7.33 -17.59 7.86
CA ALA A 46 8.68 -17.39 7.34
C ALA A 46 8.85 -17.96 5.93
N ALA A 47 9.73 -17.30 5.19
CA ALA A 47 10.15 -17.69 3.86
C ALA A 47 11.51 -18.37 3.90
N THR A 48 11.68 -19.42 3.09
CA THR A 48 12.98 -19.95 2.72
C THR A 48 13.46 -19.30 1.43
N LEU A 49 14.55 -18.56 1.51
CA LEU A 49 15.25 -18.02 0.35
C LEU A 49 16.37 -18.97 -0.05
N VAL A 50 16.33 -19.49 -1.27
CA VAL A 50 17.47 -20.20 -1.87
C VAL A 50 18.36 -19.17 -2.55
N MET A 51 19.60 -19.07 -2.08
CA MET A 51 20.56 -18.08 -2.58
C MET A 51 21.79 -18.77 -3.14
N LYS A 52 22.33 -18.22 -4.23
CA LYS A 52 23.63 -18.55 -4.77
C LYS A 52 24.68 -17.67 -4.11
N ALA A 53 25.61 -18.29 -3.40
CA ALA A 53 26.74 -17.68 -2.72
C ALA A 53 28.02 -18.19 -3.41
N ASP A 54 28.60 -17.35 -4.25
CA ASP A 54 29.62 -17.72 -5.24
C ASP A 54 29.19 -18.96 -6.05
N ASP A 55 29.91 -20.07 -5.92
CA ASP A 55 29.61 -21.32 -6.65
C ASP A 55 28.77 -22.32 -5.86
N THR A 56 28.22 -21.92 -4.70
CA THR A 56 27.44 -22.78 -3.81
C THR A 56 26.03 -22.25 -3.58
N TYR A 57 25.12 -23.13 -3.15
CA TYR A 57 23.76 -22.74 -2.78
C TYR A 57 23.53 -22.89 -1.28
N ILE A 58 22.82 -21.90 -0.73
CA ILE A 58 22.43 -21.87 0.68
C ILE A 58 20.94 -21.59 0.80
N SER A 59 20.36 -21.99 1.93
CA SER A 59 18.99 -21.62 2.31
C SER A 59 19.05 -20.59 3.43
N ILE A 60 18.21 -19.57 3.35
CA ILE A 60 18.04 -18.61 4.43
C ILE A 60 16.58 -18.57 4.85
N ILE A 61 16.30 -18.92 6.10
CA ILE A 61 14.99 -18.89 6.71
C ILE A 61 14.83 -17.56 7.45
N ARG A 62 13.84 -16.75 7.04
CA ARG A 62 13.52 -15.48 7.69
C ARG A 62 12.02 -15.28 7.80
N ARG A 63 11.57 -14.55 8.83
CA ARG A 63 10.19 -14.12 9.00
C ARG A 63 9.72 -13.26 7.80
N ASP A 64 8.47 -13.40 7.37
CA ASP A 64 7.94 -12.73 6.15
C ASP A 64 7.79 -11.21 6.31
N ASP A 65 7.71 -10.74 7.55
CA ASP A 65 7.75 -9.34 7.95
C ASP A 65 9.17 -8.84 8.27
N CYS A 66 10.24 -9.58 7.94
CA CYS A 66 11.62 -9.15 8.10
C CYS A 66 12.33 -9.02 6.76
N LYS A 67 13.18 -8.02 6.56
CA LYS A 67 13.99 -7.87 5.34
C LYS A 67 15.39 -8.45 5.55
N LEU A 68 15.86 -9.24 4.58
CA LEU A 68 17.22 -9.79 4.59
C LEU A 68 18.27 -8.68 4.35
N ASN A 69 19.26 -8.59 5.23
CA ASN A 69 20.45 -7.76 5.07
C ASN A 69 21.55 -8.55 4.35
N THR A 70 21.56 -8.47 3.01
CA THR A 70 22.50 -9.22 2.17
C THR A 70 23.97 -8.92 2.46
N LYS A 71 24.30 -7.72 2.96
CA LYS A 71 25.67 -7.37 3.38
C LYS A 71 26.11 -8.17 4.61
N LYS A 72 25.22 -8.32 5.61
CA LYS A 72 25.50 -9.15 6.79
C LYS A 72 25.70 -10.60 6.38
N VAL A 73 24.87 -11.11 5.47
CA VAL A 73 25.01 -12.49 4.94
C VAL A 73 26.34 -12.68 4.20
N LYS A 74 26.69 -11.77 3.26
CA LYS A 74 27.99 -11.85 2.56
C LYS A 74 29.17 -11.86 3.53
N LYS A 75 29.16 -10.94 4.51
CA LYS A 75 30.21 -10.85 5.53
C LYS A 75 30.29 -12.12 6.38
N LEU A 76 29.14 -12.71 6.74
CA LEU A 76 29.08 -13.95 7.51
C LEU A 76 29.63 -15.15 6.73
N LEU A 77 29.33 -15.22 5.43
CA LEU A 77 29.75 -16.33 4.57
C LEU A 77 31.18 -16.16 4.03
N GLY A 78 31.72 -14.94 4.01
CA GLY A 78 33.01 -14.65 3.39
C GLY A 78 32.99 -14.75 1.86
N VAL A 79 31.85 -14.42 1.24
CA VAL A 79 31.62 -14.55 -0.21
C VAL A 79 31.55 -13.20 -0.91
N ASP A 80 32.04 -13.16 -2.14
CA ASP A 80 32.06 -11.94 -2.95
C ASP A 80 30.70 -11.68 -3.60
N SER A 81 30.03 -12.74 -4.02
CA SER A 81 28.73 -12.71 -4.67
C SER A 81 27.66 -13.42 -3.84
N LEU A 82 26.47 -12.81 -3.82
CA LEU A 82 25.29 -13.37 -3.17
C LEU A 82 24.07 -12.86 -3.92
N ARG A 83 23.31 -13.77 -4.51
CA ARG A 83 22.06 -13.46 -5.21
C ARG A 83 21.02 -14.53 -4.94
N ILE A 84 19.75 -14.23 -5.20
CA ILE A 84 18.70 -15.25 -5.20
C ILE A 84 18.98 -16.23 -6.35
N ALA A 85 18.72 -17.52 -6.13
CA ALA A 85 18.75 -18.50 -7.21
C ALA A 85 17.75 -18.12 -8.31
N THR A 86 18.12 -18.29 -9.56
CA THR A 86 17.18 -18.15 -10.68
C THR A 86 16.09 -19.22 -10.60
N ASP A 87 14.98 -19.06 -11.31
CA ASP A 87 13.90 -20.05 -11.31
C ASP A 87 14.41 -21.43 -11.79
N GLU A 88 15.28 -21.47 -12.79
CA GLU A 88 15.92 -22.69 -13.29
C GLU A 88 16.80 -23.36 -12.22
N GLU A 89 17.72 -22.60 -11.61
CA GLU A 89 18.57 -23.09 -10.52
C GLU A 89 17.72 -23.56 -9.33
N PHE A 90 16.68 -22.82 -8.98
CA PHE A 90 15.77 -23.18 -7.88
C PHE A 90 15.09 -24.52 -8.14
N ILE A 91 14.55 -24.73 -9.35
CA ILE A 91 13.90 -25.98 -9.73
C ILE A 91 14.91 -27.13 -9.72
N GLU A 92 16.11 -26.92 -10.28
CA GLU A 92 17.17 -27.92 -10.33
C GLU A 92 17.61 -28.38 -8.94
N ILE A 93 17.81 -27.43 -8.02
CA ILE A 93 18.27 -27.71 -6.66
C ILE A 93 17.15 -28.31 -5.82
N THR A 94 15.95 -27.74 -5.90
CA THR A 94 14.89 -28.06 -4.94
C THR A 94 13.91 -29.12 -5.41
N GLY A 95 13.76 -29.30 -6.72
CA GLY A 95 12.69 -30.07 -7.33
C GLY A 95 11.30 -29.43 -7.18
N LEU A 96 11.24 -28.16 -6.74
CA LEU A 96 10.01 -27.42 -6.45
C LEU A 96 9.83 -26.24 -7.39
N ILE A 97 8.59 -25.76 -7.49
CA ILE A 97 8.27 -24.54 -8.24
C ILE A 97 8.63 -23.32 -7.37
N PRO A 98 9.22 -22.25 -7.94
CA PRO A 98 9.48 -21.00 -7.21
C PRO A 98 8.24 -20.50 -6.46
N GLY A 99 8.44 -20.15 -5.19
CA GLY A 99 7.37 -19.76 -4.26
C GLY A 99 6.82 -20.89 -3.39
N ALA A 100 7.21 -22.15 -3.64
CA ALA A 100 6.80 -23.30 -2.82
C ALA A 100 7.95 -23.86 -1.94
N ALA A 101 9.00 -23.07 -1.69
CA ALA A 101 10.20 -23.51 -0.98
C ALA A 101 9.90 -24.10 0.41
N THR A 102 10.58 -25.19 0.75
CA THR A 102 10.54 -25.83 2.07
C THR A 102 11.65 -25.32 2.98
N TYR A 103 11.54 -25.46 4.31
CA TYR A 103 12.62 -25.08 5.24
C TYR A 103 13.85 -25.97 5.17
N PHE A 104 13.65 -27.22 4.77
CA PHE A 104 14.74 -28.18 4.59
C PHE A 104 14.70 -28.74 3.19
N ASN A 105 15.85 -28.74 2.54
CA ASN A 105 16.10 -29.40 1.28
C ASN A 105 17.42 -30.17 1.38
N LYS A 106 17.40 -31.47 1.05
CA LYS A 106 18.57 -32.36 1.18
C LYS A 106 19.74 -31.94 0.29
N ASN A 107 19.47 -31.20 -0.79
CA ASN A 107 20.48 -30.74 -1.74
C ASN A 107 21.18 -29.44 -1.29
N ILE A 108 20.75 -28.84 -0.18
CA ILE A 108 21.32 -27.60 0.36
C ILE A 108 21.93 -27.91 1.74
N THR A 109 23.26 -27.85 1.82
CA THR A 109 24.01 -28.28 3.01
C THR A 109 24.20 -27.19 4.07
N LYS A 110 23.88 -25.92 3.74
CA LYS A 110 24.01 -24.78 4.65
C LYS A 110 22.70 -24.02 4.75
N VAL A 111 22.16 -23.95 5.97
CA VAL A 111 20.88 -23.32 6.27
C VAL A 111 21.08 -22.22 7.31
N LEU A 112 20.86 -20.97 6.95
CA LEU A 112 20.93 -19.85 7.88
C LEU A 112 19.52 -19.56 8.41
N ILE A 113 19.35 -19.57 9.72
CA ILE A 113 18.07 -19.29 10.37
C ILE A 113 18.19 -17.94 11.07
N ASP A 114 17.42 -16.95 10.62
CA ASP A 114 17.42 -15.67 11.31
C ASP A 114 16.78 -15.80 12.70
N LYS A 115 17.43 -15.25 13.72
CA LYS A 115 17.02 -15.36 15.12
C LYS A 115 15.60 -14.86 15.39
N LYS A 116 15.05 -13.94 14.56
CA LYS A 116 13.68 -13.42 14.73
C LYS A 116 12.61 -14.46 14.44
N VAL A 117 12.96 -15.53 13.72
CA VAL A 117 12.07 -16.70 13.54
C VAL A 117 11.74 -17.34 14.89
N LEU A 118 12.68 -17.32 15.84
CA LEU A 118 12.50 -17.88 17.19
C LEU A 118 11.64 -17.03 18.12
N GLU A 119 11.23 -15.82 17.72
CA GLU A 119 10.36 -14.94 18.53
C GLU A 119 8.91 -15.46 18.63
N LYS A 120 8.54 -16.42 17.78
CA LYS A 120 7.26 -17.13 17.82
C LYS A 120 7.51 -18.56 18.25
N GLU A 121 6.61 -19.14 19.03
CA GLU A 121 6.71 -20.57 19.39
C GLU A 121 6.51 -21.48 18.16
N PHE A 122 5.58 -21.09 17.28
CA PHE A 122 5.29 -21.77 16.02
C PHE A 122 5.32 -20.81 14.85
N ILE A 123 5.82 -21.27 13.70
CA ILE A 123 5.85 -20.49 12.46
C ILE A 123 5.35 -21.30 11.27
N VAL A 124 4.61 -20.63 10.37
CA VAL A 124 4.10 -21.23 9.12
C VAL A 124 5.13 -21.03 8.01
N GLY A 125 5.40 -22.07 7.22
CA GLY A 125 6.26 -22.03 6.05
C GLY A 125 5.73 -22.82 4.88
N GLY A 126 6.46 -22.77 3.78
CA GLY A 126 6.13 -23.52 2.56
C GLY A 126 6.30 -25.02 2.75
N SER A 127 5.38 -25.78 2.17
CA SER A 127 5.37 -27.25 2.24
C SER A 127 5.67 -27.93 0.90
N GLY A 128 6.14 -27.19 -0.12
CA GLY A 128 6.24 -27.69 -1.49
C GLY A 128 4.94 -27.61 -2.30
N SER A 129 3.87 -27.01 -1.76
CA SER A 129 2.55 -26.89 -2.39
C SER A 129 1.99 -25.47 -2.26
N PHE A 130 1.11 -25.07 -3.19
CA PHE A 130 0.34 -23.82 -3.09
C PHE A 130 -1.03 -24.01 -2.41
N LEU A 131 -1.38 -25.24 -2.04
CA LEU A 131 -2.63 -25.61 -1.36
C LEU A 131 -2.43 -25.91 0.13
N PHE A 132 -1.19 -26.15 0.52
CA PHE A 132 -0.83 -26.52 1.88
C PHE A 132 0.38 -25.70 2.34
N SER A 133 0.39 -25.39 3.62
CA SER A 133 1.53 -24.85 4.34
C SER A 133 1.85 -25.79 5.49
N ILE A 134 3.00 -25.60 6.12
CA ILE A 134 3.41 -26.41 7.26
C ILE A 134 3.80 -25.50 8.43
N SER A 135 3.26 -25.80 9.61
CA SER A 135 3.57 -25.09 10.84
C SER A 135 4.61 -25.90 11.61
N HIS A 136 5.66 -25.27 12.13
CA HIS A 136 6.69 -25.94 12.93
C HIS A 136 6.94 -25.23 14.24
N LYS A 137 7.41 -25.97 15.23
CA LYS A 137 7.99 -25.38 16.42
C LYS A 137 9.34 -24.74 16.07
N THR A 138 9.49 -23.45 16.34
CA THR A 138 10.65 -22.69 15.85
C THR A 138 11.96 -23.12 16.51
N SER A 139 11.91 -23.51 17.78
CA SER A 139 13.07 -24.07 18.51
C SER A 139 13.62 -25.34 17.89
N ASP A 140 12.81 -26.07 17.12
CA ASP A 140 13.24 -27.30 16.47
C ASP A 140 13.93 -27.07 15.13
N LEU A 141 13.84 -25.87 14.55
CA LEU A 141 14.48 -25.58 13.25
C LEU A 141 16.01 -25.72 13.32
N THR A 142 16.62 -25.59 14.50
CA THR A 142 18.06 -25.85 14.70
C THR A 142 18.44 -27.33 14.57
N LYS A 143 17.46 -28.25 14.50
CA LYS A 143 17.68 -29.67 14.20
C LYS A 143 17.87 -29.93 12.71
N ILE A 144 17.60 -28.94 11.85
CA ILE A 144 17.88 -29.04 10.41
C ILE A 144 19.39 -29.23 10.21
N PRO A 145 19.82 -30.27 9.46
CA PRO A 145 21.24 -30.48 9.18
C PRO A 145 21.88 -29.26 8.52
N GLY A 146 23.06 -28.86 9.01
CA GLY A 146 23.78 -27.69 8.50
C GLY A 146 23.15 -26.34 8.86
N SER A 147 22.23 -26.32 9.83
CA SER A 147 21.62 -25.08 10.29
C SER A 147 22.53 -24.25 11.20
N GLN A 148 22.45 -22.93 11.05
CA GLN A 148 23.16 -21.96 11.86
C GLN A 148 22.21 -20.79 12.20
N LEU A 149 22.08 -20.46 13.49
CA LEU A 149 21.38 -19.26 13.92
C LEU A 149 22.20 -18.00 13.64
N VAL A 150 21.55 -17.00 13.06
CA VAL A 150 22.19 -15.77 12.59
C VAL A 150 21.32 -14.55 12.87
N ASP A 151 21.91 -13.35 12.82
CA ASP A 151 21.19 -12.07 12.90
C ASP A 151 21.40 -11.31 11.60
N VAL A 152 20.66 -11.71 10.57
CA VAL A 152 20.83 -11.23 9.19
C VAL A 152 19.56 -10.63 8.62
N ALA A 153 18.46 -10.66 9.35
CA ALA A 153 17.22 -9.99 8.98
C ALA A 153 16.85 -8.92 10.03
N GLU A 154 16.28 -7.84 9.52
CA GLU A 154 15.78 -6.73 10.33
C GLU A 154 14.26 -6.69 10.14
N GLU A 155 13.51 -6.42 11.21
CA GLU A 155 12.07 -6.24 11.08
C GLU A 155 11.82 -5.22 10.00
N SER A 156 10.90 -5.53 9.10
CA SER A 156 10.33 -4.54 8.19
C SER A 156 9.41 -3.64 9.00
N LEU A 157 10.01 -2.84 9.89
CA LEU A 157 9.53 -1.47 10.01
C LEU A 157 9.45 -0.96 8.58
N VAL A 158 8.31 -0.42 8.16
CA VAL A 158 8.19 0.34 6.91
C VAL A 158 9.07 1.59 7.06
N ILE A 159 10.37 1.36 6.97
CA ILE A 159 11.45 2.30 7.05
C ILE A 159 12.49 1.66 6.15
N THR A 160 12.33 1.87 4.85
CA THR A 160 13.46 1.71 3.94
C THR A 160 14.55 2.63 4.44
N ASP A 161 15.64 2.07 4.94
CA ASP A 161 16.94 2.72 4.89
C ASP A 161 17.33 2.76 3.42
N SER A 162 16.79 3.78 2.78
CA SER A 162 17.24 4.21 1.48
C SER A 162 18.61 4.85 1.71
N LYS A 163 19.58 4.51 0.84
CA LYS A 163 20.94 5.07 0.83
C LYS A 163 20.97 6.59 0.60
N TYR A 164 19.82 7.26 0.50
CA TYR A 164 19.73 8.68 0.27
C TYR A 164 20.02 9.41 1.58
N LEU A 165 21.21 10.02 1.66
CA LEU A 165 21.59 10.97 2.71
C LEU A 165 20.74 12.26 2.62
N GLY A 166 19.43 12.16 2.80
CA GLY A 166 18.48 13.26 2.77
C GLY A 166 17.27 13.01 3.66
N LYS A 167 16.52 14.08 3.98
CA LYS A 167 15.24 13.98 4.69
C LYS A 167 14.31 13.03 3.94
N LYS A 168 13.78 12.00 4.59
CA LYS A 168 12.84 11.05 3.98
C LYS A 168 11.59 11.83 3.55
N ARG A 169 11.28 11.82 2.25
CA ARG A 169 10.11 12.53 1.69
C ARG A 169 8.95 11.60 1.40
N VAL A 170 7.75 12.09 1.68
CA VAL A 170 6.48 11.44 1.38
C VAL A 170 5.77 12.27 0.32
N PHE A 171 5.32 11.64 -0.76
CA PHE A 171 4.48 12.28 -1.77
C PHE A 171 3.11 11.59 -1.84
N SER A 172 2.04 12.37 -1.81
CA SER A 172 0.68 11.87 -2.06
C SER A 172 -0.06 12.79 -3.03
N GLY A 173 -0.70 12.19 -4.03
CA GLY A 173 -1.49 12.88 -5.05
C GLY A 173 -2.96 12.51 -4.98
N ILE A 174 -3.86 13.48 -5.13
CA ILE A 174 -5.30 13.25 -5.33
C ILE A 174 -5.82 14.00 -6.56
N ARG A 175 -6.62 13.33 -7.40
CA ARG A 175 -7.27 13.98 -8.55
C ARG A 175 -8.36 14.95 -8.09
N ALA A 176 -8.54 16.02 -8.87
CA ALA A 176 -9.53 17.06 -8.63
C ALA A 176 -10.95 16.67 -9.11
N THR A 177 -11.43 15.50 -8.69
CA THR A 177 -12.74 14.94 -9.10
C THR A 177 -13.89 15.27 -8.15
N GLY A 178 -13.67 16.15 -7.16
CA GLY A 178 -14.70 16.64 -6.23
C GLY A 178 -14.17 16.82 -4.81
N ARG A 179 -15.03 17.31 -3.90
CA ARG A 179 -14.75 17.39 -2.46
C ARG A 179 -14.36 16.06 -1.84
N LEU A 180 -13.62 16.05 -0.74
CA LEU A 180 -13.30 14.81 -0.04
C LEU A 180 -14.56 14.15 0.53
N HIS A 181 -14.58 12.81 0.52
CA HIS A 181 -15.57 12.01 1.24
C HIS A 181 -14.95 11.29 2.43
N LEU A 182 -15.79 10.70 3.27
CA LEU A 182 -15.39 10.00 4.49
C LEU A 182 -14.33 8.92 4.24
N GLY A 183 -14.46 8.19 3.13
CA GLY A 183 -13.44 7.25 2.67
C GLY A 183 -12.06 7.87 2.43
N ASN A 184 -11.96 9.06 1.82
CA ASN A 184 -10.67 9.75 1.68
C ASN A 184 -10.14 10.23 3.03
N TYR A 185 -11.04 10.74 3.87
CA TYR A 185 -10.66 11.32 5.16
C TYR A 185 -10.06 10.27 6.11
N LEU A 186 -10.77 9.16 6.30
CA LEU A 186 -10.30 8.07 7.15
C LEU A 186 -9.16 7.28 6.50
N GLY A 187 -9.23 7.04 5.19
CA GLY A 187 -8.29 6.17 4.49
C GLY A 187 -6.97 6.82 4.09
N ALA A 188 -6.87 8.15 4.10
CA ALA A 188 -5.66 8.87 3.73
C ALA A 188 -5.37 10.07 4.64
N VAL A 189 -6.32 11.00 4.78
CA VAL A 189 -6.05 12.28 5.46
C VAL A 189 -5.70 12.11 6.94
N LYS A 190 -6.34 11.19 7.67
CA LYS A 190 -5.92 10.87 9.06
C LYS A 190 -4.47 10.37 9.12
N GLY A 191 -4.05 9.54 8.17
CA GLY A 191 -2.66 9.09 8.05
C GLY A 191 -1.70 10.25 7.74
N PHE A 192 -2.13 11.26 6.97
CA PHE A 192 -1.34 12.46 6.71
C PHE A 192 -1.07 13.26 7.99
N LEU A 193 -2.09 13.43 8.83
CA LEU A 193 -1.95 14.10 10.12
C LEU A 193 -1.04 13.32 11.08
N GLU A 194 -1.08 11.99 11.04
CA GLU A 194 -0.16 11.15 11.82
C GLU A 194 1.28 11.31 11.34
N LEU A 195 1.51 11.29 10.02
CA LEU A 195 2.82 11.52 9.42
C LEU A 195 3.40 12.88 9.82
N GLU A 196 2.59 13.95 9.74
CA GLU A 196 2.99 15.30 10.12
C GLU A 196 3.43 15.39 11.59
N LYS A 197 2.73 14.69 12.50
CA LYS A 197 3.07 14.65 13.94
C LYS A 197 4.41 14.01 14.24
N THR A 198 4.90 13.11 13.39
CA THR A 198 6.20 12.46 13.62
C THR A 198 7.38 13.41 13.47
N CYS A 199 7.23 14.50 12.71
CA CYS A 199 8.31 15.42 12.33
C CYS A 199 9.52 14.76 11.64
N LYS A 200 9.41 13.49 11.21
CA LYS A 200 10.49 12.72 10.57
C LYS A 200 10.53 12.86 9.06
N TYR A 201 9.43 13.32 8.47
CA TYR A 201 9.23 13.35 7.03
C TYR A 201 8.95 14.76 6.54
N GLU A 202 9.46 15.07 5.35
CA GLU A 202 8.98 16.21 4.57
C GLU A 202 7.87 15.70 3.64
N THR A 203 6.67 16.25 3.80
CA THR A 203 5.45 15.78 3.14
C THR A 203 5.04 16.72 2.01
N VAL A 204 4.70 16.15 0.86
CA VAL A 204 4.16 16.87 -0.29
C VAL A 204 2.79 16.30 -0.62
N TYR A 205 1.75 17.13 -0.49
CA TYR A 205 0.37 16.82 -0.82
C TYR A 205 -0.04 17.58 -2.07
N CYS A 206 -0.26 16.84 -3.15
CA CYS A 206 -0.49 17.39 -4.47
C CYS A 206 -1.94 17.15 -4.91
N VAL A 207 -2.65 18.20 -5.28
CA VAL A 207 -3.86 18.06 -6.07
C VAL A 207 -3.45 17.95 -7.53
N VAL A 208 -3.55 16.72 -8.06
CA VAL A 208 -3.09 16.36 -9.40
C VAL A 208 -4.11 16.77 -10.47
N ASP A 209 -4.18 18.07 -10.72
CA ASP A 209 -5.09 18.67 -11.69
C ASP A 209 -4.68 18.37 -13.14
N VAL A 210 -3.39 18.18 -13.45
CA VAL A 210 -2.93 17.74 -14.79
C VAL A 210 -3.28 16.27 -15.03
N HIS A 211 -3.19 15.39 -14.03
CA HIS A 211 -3.74 14.03 -14.16
C HIS A 211 -5.25 14.04 -14.40
N SER A 212 -5.95 15.06 -13.94
CA SER A 212 -7.41 15.13 -14.04
C SER A 212 -7.90 15.36 -15.48
N ILE A 213 -7.05 15.91 -16.35
CA ILE A 213 -7.37 16.16 -17.77
C ILE A 213 -7.00 15.01 -18.72
N THR A 214 -6.47 13.90 -18.19
CA THR A 214 -6.14 12.68 -18.99
C THR A 214 -7.37 11.87 -19.40
N THR A 215 -8.53 12.17 -18.79
CA THR A 215 -9.84 11.60 -19.10
C THR A 215 -10.84 12.74 -19.29
N PRO A 216 -12.05 12.49 -19.82
CA PRO A 216 -13.07 13.54 -19.94
C PRO A 216 -13.29 14.29 -18.61
N TYR A 217 -13.35 15.62 -18.68
CA TYR A 217 -13.46 16.50 -17.52
C TYR A 217 -14.28 17.75 -17.86
N ASP A 218 -14.83 18.38 -16.83
CA ASP A 218 -15.50 19.68 -16.91
C ASP A 218 -14.56 20.77 -16.35
N LYS A 219 -14.35 21.84 -17.11
CA LYS A 219 -13.35 22.87 -16.82
C LYS A 219 -13.71 23.64 -15.56
N GLU A 220 -14.96 24.05 -15.44
CA GLU A 220 -15.50 24.82 -14.33
C GLU A 220 -15.46 23.97 -13.04
N ALA A 221 -15.83 22.69 -13.13
CA ALA A 221 -15.73 21.74 -12.04
C ALA A 221 -14.27 21.50 -11.64
N LEU A 222 -13.33 21.37 -12.58
CA LEU A 222 -11.91 21.20 -12.27
C LEU A 222 -11.37 22.38 -11.45
N ALA A 223 -11.63 23.60 -11.92
CA ALA A 223 -11.20 24.84 -11.24
C ALA A 223 -11.78 24.94 -9.83
N LYS A 224 -13.07 24.62 -9.67
CA LYS A 224 -13.73 24.58 -8.37
C LYS A 224 -13.14 23.48 -7.48
N ASN A 225 -13.09 22.25 -7.97
CA ASN A 225 -12.72 21.07 -7.19
C ASN A 225 -11.29 21.14 -6.67
N LYS A 226 -10.34 21.66 -7.46
CA LYS A 226 -8.95 21.77 -6.99
C LYS A 226 -8.85 22.70 -5.77
N ARG A 227 -9.59 23.80 -5.76
CA ARG A 227 -9.68 24.71 -4.61
C ARG A 227 -10.34 24.08 -3.41
N GLU A 228 -11.47 23.42 -3.63
CA GLU A 228 -12.20 22.76 -2.56
C GLU A 228 -11.37 21.68 -1.85
N ILE A 229 -10.52 20.94 -2.57
CA ILE A 229 -9.64 19.93 -1.96
C ILE A 229 -8.58 20.55 -1.04
N ILE A 230 -7.97 21.68 -1.44
CA ILE A 230 -7.01 22.39 -0.57
C ILE A 230 -7.70 22.87 0.70
N ILE A 231 -8.90 23.44 0.57
CA ILE A 231 -9.72 23.85 1.72
C ILE A 231 -10.04 22.65 2.61
N ASP A 232 -10.39 21.51 2.03
CA ASP A 232 -10.66 20.28 2.79
C ASP A 232 -9.40 19.77 3.51
N TYR A 233 -8.22 19.82 2.89
CA TYR A 233 -6.95 19.48 3.56
C TYR A 233 -6.67 20.38 4.76
N LEU A 234 -6.78 21.70 4.58
CA LEU A 234 -6.59 22.66 5.67
C LEU A 234 -7.63 22.47 6.78
N ALA A 235 -8.89 22.22 6.43
CA ALA A 235 -9.97 21.97 7.40
C ALA A 235 -9.80 20.65 8.17
N ALA A 236 -9.19 19.65 7.54
CA ALA A 236 -8.81 18.41 8.20
C ALA A 236 -7.70 18.61 9.24
N GLY A 237 -6.94 19.69 9.13
CA GLY A 237 -5.90 20.08 10.09
C GLY A 237 -4.47 19.91 9.57
N LEU A 238 -4.29 19.74 8.25
CA LEU A 238 -2.97 19.79 7.64
C LEU A 238 -2.37 21.18 7.82
N ASP A 239 -1.14 21.24 8.33
CA ASP A 239 -0.43 22.49 8.57
C ASP A 239 0.43 22.84 7.33
N PRO A 240 0.08 23.89 6.57
CA PRO A 240 0.84 24.28 5.39
C PRO A 240 2.25 24.76 5.73
N LYS A 241 2.57 25.05 7.00
CA LYS A 241 3.95 25.39 7.41
C LYS A 241 4.82 24.14 7.55
N LYS A 242 4.23 22.97 7.79
CA LYS A 242 4.94 21.69 7.96
C LYS A 242 4.93 20.84 6.70
N SER A 243 3.82 20.90 5.96
CA SER A 243 3.60 20.16 4.73
C SER A 243 3.61 21.10 3.53
N ILE A 244 4.10 20.64 2.39
CA ILE A 244 3.99 21.35 1.11
C ILE A 244 2.66 20.95 0.47
N ILE A 245 1.78 21.91 0.20
CA ILE A 245 0.47 21.67 -0.41
C ILE A 245 0.40 22.41 -1.74
N ILE A 246 0.15 21.70 -2.85
CA ILE A 246 0.30 22.27 -4.20
C ILE A 246 -0.80 21.83 -5.17
N TYR A 247 -0.98 22.62 -6.22
CA TYR A 247 -1.49 22.14 -7.51
C TYR A 247 -0.35 21.60 -8.36
N GLN A 248 -0.59 20.48 -9.05
CA GLN A 248 0.39 19.91 -9.97
C GLN A 248 0.74 20.90 -11.09
N SER A 249 -0.27 21.58 -11.65
CA SER A 249 -0.09 22.59 -12.70
C SER A 249 0.73 23.81 -12.27
N ASP A 250 0.83 24.09 -10.96
CA ASP A 250 1.64 25.18 -10.45
C ASP A 250 3.13 24.82 -10.38
N VAL A 251 3.54 23.58 -10.66
CA VAL A 251 4.95 23.16 -10.69
C VAL A 251 5.23 22.55 -12.07
N PRO A 252 5.53 23.39 -13.10
CA PRO A 252 5.67 22.93 -14.49
C PRO A 252 6.80 21.89 -14.69
N GLU A 253 7.75 21.84 -13.76
CA GLU A 253 8.83 20.86 -13.73
C GLU A 253 8.31 19.40 -13.68
N HIS A 254 7.10 19.15 -13.17
CA HIS A 254 6.43 17.83 -13.28
C HIS A 254 6.29 17.38 -14.74
N ILE A 255 5.84 18.29 -15.60
CA ILE A 255 5.57 18.03 -17.01
C ILE A 255 6.89 17.90 -17.77
N GLU A 256 7.87 18.76 -17.48
CA GLU A 256 9.22 18.67 -18.04
C GLU A 256 9.89 17.33 -17.70
N LEU A 257 9.84 16.93 -16.43
CA LEU A 257 10.44 15.67 -16.00
C LEU A 257 9.70 14.45 -16.58
N ALA A 258 8.37 14.50 -16.68
CA ALA A 258 7.59 13.44 -17.33
C ALA A 258 8.01 13.24 -18.79
N PHE A 259 8.34 14.33 -19.51
CA PHE A 259 8.87 14.22 -20.85
C PHE A 259 10.23 13.50 -20.87
N TYR A 260 11.17 13.86 -19.98
CA TYR A 260 12.45 13.17 -19.88
C TYR A 260 12.29 11.69 -19.50
N PHE A 261 11.40 11.36 -18.58
CA PHE A 261 11.12 9.96 -18.24
C PHE A 261 10.50 9.17 -19.39
N SER A 262 9.74 9.82 -20.28
CA SER A 262 9.17 9.15 -21.45
C SER A 262 10.24 8.62 -22.41
N THR A 263 11.48 9.13 -22.37
CA THR A 263 12.56 8.67 -23.25
C THR A 263 13.15 7.31 -22.84
N VAL A 264 12.86 6.82 -21.64
CA VAL A 264 13.30 5.50 -21.15
C VAL A 264 12.19 4.46 -21.12
N GLU A 265 10.99 4.81 -21.56
CA GLU A 265 9.85 3.91 -21.66
C GLU A 265 9.43 3.67 -23.10
N THR A 266 8.96 2.46 -23.39
CA THR A 266 8.46 2.11 -24.74
C THR A 266 6.95 2.22 -24.82
N ILE A 267 6.45 2.59 -25.99
CA ILE A 267 5.01 2.59 -26.28
C ILE A 267 4.39 1.21 -25.98
N ALA A 268 5.05 0.13 -26.40
CA ALA A 268 4.60 -1.23 -26.14
C ALA A 268 4.43 -1.49 -24.63
N ARG A 269 5.44 -1.15 -23.82
CA ARG A 269 5.39 -1.33 -22.36
C ARG A 269 4.20 -0.61 -21.73
N MET A 270 3.92 0.62 -22.16
CA MET A 270 2.79 1.42 -21.66
C MET A 270 1.44 0.88 -22.13
N MET A 271 1.32 0.44 -23.39
CA MET A 271 0.09 -0.15 -23.94
C MET A 271 -0.28 -1.49 -23.28
N HIS A 272 0.70 -2.22 -22.73
CA HIS A 272 0.45 -3.48 -22.04
C HIS A 272 -0.08 -3.33 -20.61
N LEU A 273 -0.08 -2.12 -20.04
CA LEU A 273 -0.57 -1.89 -18.69
C LEU A 273 -2.08 -2.22 -18.58
N PRO A 274 -2.48 -3.11 -17.64
CA PRO A 274 -3.89 -3.43 -17.44
C PRO A 274 -4.76 -2.20 -17.15
N THR A 275 -4.26 -1.28 -16.30
CA THR A 275 -4.95 -0.06 -15.91
C THR A 275 -5.20 0.89 -17.11
N TYR A 276 -4.26 0.96 -18.05
CA TYR A 276 -4.44 1.70 -19.29
C TYR A 276 -5.53 1.07 -20.16
N LYS A 277 -5.49 -0.26 -20.37
CA LYS A 277 -6.51 -0.99 -21.15
C LYS A 277 -7.92 -0.81 -20.57
N GLU A 278 -8.04 -0.87 -19.25
CA GLU A 278 -9.30 -0.61 -18.55
C GLU A 278 -9.79 0.83 -18.78
N LYS A 279 -8.90 1.82 -18.71
CA LYS A 279 -9.26 3.23 -18.98
C LYS A 279 -9.68 3.48 -20.42
N VAL A 280 -9.01 2.87 -21.39
CA VAL A 280 -9.40 2.93 -22.81
C VAL A 280 -10.77 2.27 -23.01
N LYS A 281 -11.04 1.13 -22.36
CA LYS A 281 -12.36 0.50 -22.39
C LYS A 281 -13.44 1.39 -21.76
N GLN A 282 -13.11 2.10 -20.67
CA GLN A 282 -14.03 3.01 -19.98
C GLN A 282 -14.28 4.30 -20.79
N TYR A 283 -13.26 4.81 -21.47
CA TYR A 283 -13.30 6.08 -22.22
C TYR A 283 -12.71 5.90 -23.62
N PRO A 284 -13.40 5.20 -24.54
CA PRO A 284 -12.84 4.86 -25.86
C PRO A 284 -12.46 6.09 -26.69
N ASN A 285 -13.23 7.18 -26.56
CA ASN A 285 -12.98 8.45 -27.26
C ASN A 285 -11.88 9.31 -26.60
N ALA A 286 -11.36 8.90 -25.43
CA ALA A 286 -10.29 9.60 -24.71
C ALA A 286 -8.96 8.83 -24.73
N ASN A 287 -8.78 7.95 -25.71
CA ASN A 287 -7.54 7.24 -25.95
C ASN A 287 -6.46 8.18 -26.53
N THR A 288 -5.88 9.00 -25.66
CA THR A 288 -4.94 10.07 -26.01
C THR A 288 -3.52 9.73 -25.56
N MET A 289 -2.52 10.43 -26.12
CA MET A 289 -1.14 10.34 -25.63
C MET A 289 -1.02 10.70 -24.14
N ALA A 290 -1.85 11.64 -23.66
CA ALA A 290 -1.88 11.98 -22.24
C ALA A 290 -2.37 10.80 -21.37
N LEU A 291 -3.38 10.04 -21.85
CA LEU A 291 -3.83 8.82 -21.18
C LEU A 291 -2.82 7.66 -21.30
N LEU A 292 -2.02 7.59 -22.37
CA LEU A 292 -0.94 6.61 -22.43
C LEU A 292 0.20 6.97 -21.46
N ASN A 293 0.51 8.27 -21.34
CA ASN A 293 1.65 8.79 -20.60
C ASN A 293 1.38 9.06 -19.10
N TYR A 294 0.13 8.93 -18.61
CA TYR A 294 -0.17 9.25 -17.20
C TYR A 294 0.67 8.44 -16.19
N PRO A 295 1.04 7.16 -16.40
CA PRO A 295 1.90 6.45 -15.44
C PRO A 295 3.30 7.07 -15.35
N ILE A 296 3.81 7.60 -16.46
CA ILE A 296 5.10 8.31 -16.52
C ILE A 296 4.99 9.68 -15.83
N LEU A 297 3.88 10.39 -16.02
CA LEU A 297 3.59 11.62 -15.27
C LEU A 297 3.51 11.35 -13.76
N MET A 298 2.89 10.25 -13.35
CA MET A 298 2.85 9.84 -11.94
C MET A 298 4.25 9.56 -11.38
N ALA A 299 5.11 8.90 -12.17
CA ALA A 299 6.50 8.69 -11.78
C ALA A 299 7.26 10.01 -11.63
N ALA A 300 7.04 10.97 -12.53
CA ALA A 300 7.59 12.33 -12.42
C ALA A 300 7.13 13.01 -11.13
N ASP A 301 5.84 12.96 -10.81
CA ASP A 301 5.29 13.58 -9.60
C ASP A 301 5.95 13.07 -8.30
N ILE A 302 6.30 11.79 -8.26
CA ILE A 302 6.93 11.15 -7.10
C ILE A 302 8.44 11.43 -7.06
N LEU A 303 9.14 11.20 -8.19
CA LEU A 303 10.60 11.23 -8.25
C LEU A 303 11.18 12.63 -8.31
N ILE A 304 10.42 13.63 -8.75
CA ILE A 304 10.86 15.03 -8.78
C ILE A 304 11.23 15.55 -7.38
N TYR A 305 10.56 15.02 -6.35
CA TYR A 305 10.86 15.34 -4.95
C TYR A 305 11.83 14.34 -4.31
N LYS A 306 12.32 13.35 -5.07
CA LYS A 306 13.01 12.16 -4.55
C LYS A 306 12.22 11.51 -3.40
N ALA A 307 10.91 11.41 -3.54
CA ALA A 307 10.06 10.79 -2.53
C ALA A 307 10.35 9.28 -2.42
N SER A 308 10.59 8.81 -1.21
CA SER A 308 10.85 7.38 -0.95
C SER A 308 9.61 6.64 -0.44
N LEU A 309 8.58 7.38 -0.02
CA LEU A 309 7.36 6.85 0.57
C LEU A 309 6.13 7.43 -0.13
N VAL A 310 5.17 6.58 -0.49
CA VAL A 310 3.95 6.99 -1.20
C VAL A 310 2.74 6.35 -0.52
N PRO A 311 1.84 7.12 0.13
CA PRO A 311 0.70 6.58 0.85
C PRO A 311 -0.44 6.34 -0.13
N VAL A 312 -0.51 5.11 -0.63
CA VAL A 312 -1.51 4.65 -1.60
C VAL A 312 -2.01 3.25 -1.23
N GLY A 313 -3.22 2.95 -1.68
CA GLY A 313 -3.80 1.62 -1.55
C GLY A 313 -3.01 0.58 -2.36
N ILE A 314 -3.19 -0.70 -2.00
CA ILE A 314 -2.52 -1.82 -2.68
C ILE A 314 -2.85 -1.90 -4.17
N ASP A 315 -4.00 -1.37 -4.59
CA ASP A 315 -4.43 -1.26 -5.98
C ASP A 315 -3.54 -0.35 -6.84
N GLN A 316 -2.74 0.52 -6.22
CA GLN A 316 -1.82 1.42 -6.90
C GLN A 316 -0.39 0.85 -7.02
N GLU A 317 -0.12 -0.33 -6.45
CA GLU A 317 1.19 -0.97 -6.53
C GLU A 317 1.70 -1.15 -7.97
N PRO A 318 0.86 -1.50 -8.97
CA PRO A 318 1.31 -1.56 -10.35
C PRO A 318 1.89 -0.24 -10.87
N HIS A 319 1.33 0.91 -10.48
CA HIS A 319 1.86 2.22 -10.88
C HIS A 319 3.16 2.57 -10.15
N LEU A 320 3.29 2.18 -8.88
CA LEU A 320 4.55 2.30 -8.15
C LEU A 320 5.65 1.48 -8.80
N GLU A 321 5.34 0.30 -9.33
CA GLU A 321 6.33 -0.51 -10.02
C GLU A 321 6.84 0.17 -11.31
N ILE A 322 5.99 0.84 -12.08
CA ILE A 322 6.42 1.67 -13.21
C ILE A 322 7.35 2.79 -12.75
N THR A 323 7.03 3.42 -11.61
CA THR A 323 7.89 4.47 -11.05
C THR A 323 9.28 3.93 -10.69
N ARG A 324 9.36 2.74 -10.08
CA ARG A 324 10.66 2.09 -9.78
C ARG A 324 11.39 1.66 -11.04
N GLU A 325 10.68 1.15 -12.04
CA GLU A 325 11.25 0.78 -13.35
C GLU A 325 11.93 2.00 -14.00
N ILE A 326 11.24 3.15 -14.05
CA ILE A 326 11.78 4.42 -14.56
C ILE A 326 12.98 4.87 -13.74
N ALA A 327 12.89 4.86 -12.40
CA ALA A 327 14.00 5.23 -11.52
C ALA A 327 15.25 4.39 -11.81
N ARG A 328 15.11 3.05 -11.89
CA ARG A 328 16.21 2.14 -12.20
C ARG A 328 16.82 2.41 -13.57
N LYS A 329 16.00 2.61 -14.60
CA LYS A 329 16.47 2.92 -15.97
C LYS A 329 17.22 4.25 -16.02
N MET A 330 16.69 5.30 -15.42
CA MET A 330 17.35 6.61 -15.36
C MET A 330 18.70 6.52 -14.64
N ASN A 331 18.74 5.82 -13.50
CA ASN A 331 19.96 5.61 -12.73
C ASN A 331 21.01 4.80 -13.51
N GLN A 332 20.59 3.76 -14.23
CA GLN A 332 21.48 2.91 -15.02
C GLN A 332 22.01 3.60 -16.27
N LEU A 333 21.16 4.31 -17.02
CA LEU A 333 21.51 4.89 -18.32
C LEU A 333 22.26 6.22 -18.17
N TYR A 334 21.85 7.06 -17.24
CA TYR A 334 22.35 8.44 -17.12
C TYR A 334 23.10 8.69 -15.80
N GLY A 335 23.16 7.71 -14.89
CA GLY A 335 23.81 7.89 -13.59
C GLY A 335 23.12 8.94 -12.71
N THR A 336 21.79 9.08 -12.85
CA THR A 336 20.95 9.81 -11.88
C THR A 336 20.92 9.07 -10.53
N ASP A 337 20.37 9.73 -9.51
CA ASP A 337 20.21 9.14 -8.18
C ASP A 337 18.76 9.26 -7.69
N PHE A 338 17.86 8.54 -8.36
CA PHE A 338 16.44 8.46 -8.00
C PHE A 338 16.15 7.29 -7.06
N PRO A 339 15.37 7.50 -5.98
CA PRO A 339 14.95 6.42 -5.11
C PRO A 339 13.96 5.49 -5.79
N GLU A 340 13.90 4.25 -5.30
CA GLU A 340 12.79 3.34 -5.59
C GLU A 340 11.70 3.52 -4.51
N PRO A 341 10.59 4.20 -4.82
CA PRO A 341 9.57 4.52 -3.82
C PRO A 341 8.86 3.26 -3.32
N VAL A 342 8.53 3.24 -2.03
CA VAL A 342 7.73 2.15 -1.42
C VAL A 342 6.36 2.65 -1.00
N ARG A 343 5.39 1.74 -1.07
CA ARG A 343 4.05 1.99 -0.56
C ARG A 343 4.11 2.21 0.95
N PHE A 344 3.48 3.28 1.41
CA PHE A 344 3.34 3.60 2.82
C PHE A 344 1.91 3.29 3.27
N ALA A 345 1.73 2.18 3.98
CA ALA A 345 0.40 1.80 4.41
C ALA A 345 -0.08 2.67 5.58
N THR A 346 -1.24 3.31 5.45
CA THR A 346 -1.86 4.08 6.55
C THR A 346 -2.94 3.25 7.22
N LYS A 347 -3.11 3.30 8.55
CA LYS A 347 -4.20 2.58 9.22
C LYS A 347 -5.56 3.08 8.68
N GLY A 348 -6.44 2.17 8.25
CA GLY A 348 -7.79 2.51 7.77
C GLY A 348 -7.98 2.63 6.24
N GLU A 349 -7.08 2.07 5.42
CA GLU A 349 -7.08 2.21 3.94
C GLU A 349 -8.38 1.77 3.24
N TYR A 350 -9.20 0.96 3.91
CA TYR A 350 -10.44 0.42 3.37
C TYR A 350 -11.65 0.89 4.20
N ILE A 351 -12.44 1.77 3.59
CA ILE A 351 -13.76 2.16 4.09
C ILE A 351 -14.80 1.59 3.13
N PRO A 352 -15.70 0.69 3.61
CA PRO A 352 -16.66 0.03 2.74
C PRO A 352 -17.68 1.01 2.17
N SER A 353 -18.19 0.69 0.97
CA SER A 353 -19.30 1.40 0.36
C SER A 353 -20.57 1.26 1.20
N LEU A 354 -21.36 2.33 1.33
CA LEU A 354 -22.68 2.27 1.96
C LEU A 354 -23.67 1.34 1.23
N THR A 355 -23.39 1.00 -0.03
CA THR A 355 -24.18 0.02 -0.79
C THR A 355 -23.95 -1.43 -0.34
N GLY A 356 -22.94 -1.67 0.49
CA GLY A 356 -22.53 -3.01 0.93
C GLY A 356 -21.51 -3.69 0.03
N GLU A 357 -21.22 -3.14 -1.15
CA GLU A 357 -20.33 -3.76 -2.14
C GLU A 357 -19.16 -2.83 -2.51
N GLY A 358 -17.95 -3.36 -2.42
CA GLY A 358 -16.73 -2.65 -2.75
C GLY A 358 -16.37 -1.48 -1.82
N LYS A 359 -15.44 -0.65 -2.28
CA LYS A 359 -14.91 0.51 -1.55
C LYS A 359 -15.78 1.74 -1.78
N MET A 360 -15.86 2.62 -0.78
CA MET A 360 -16.49 3.93 -0.92
C MET A 360 -15.88 4.73 -2.09
N SER A 361 -16.70 5.13 -3.06
CA SER A 361 -16.27 5.90 -4.23
C SER A 361 -17.31 6.94 -4.66
N LYS A 362 -16.85 8.10 -5.14
CA LYS A 362 -17.70 9.12 -5.76
C LYS A 362 -18.37 8.67 -7.04
N THR A 363 -17.77 7.70 -7.74
CA THR A 363 -18.29 7.21 -9.02
C THR A 363 -19.51 6.30 -8.85
N VAL A 364 -19.79 5.85 -7.63
CA VAL A 364 -20.93 4.98 -7.31
C VAL A 364 -21.93 5.80 -6.49
N ALA A 365 -23.08 6.10 -7.08
CA ALA A 365 -24.13 6.87 -6.42
C ALA A 365 -24.59 6.17 -5.12
N GLY A 366 -24.76 6.95 -4.05
CA GLY A 366 -25.17 6.43 -2.73
C GLY A 366 -24.06 5.71 -1.95
N SER A 367 -22.87 5.49 -2.53
CA SER A 367 -21.76 4.77 -1.87
C SER A 367 -21.09 5.55 -0.74
N PHE A 368 -21.18 6.88 -0.74
CA PHE A 368 -20.29 7.76 0.03
C PHE A 368 -21.00 8.88 0.81
N ILE A 369 -20.32 9.33 1.87
CA ILE A 369 -20.69 10.49 2.71
C ILE A 369 -19.66 11.58 2.45
N ASN A 370 -20.10 12.78 2.02
CA ASN A 370 -19.18 13.91 1.91
C ASN A 370 -18.84 14.43 3.30
N LEU A 371 -17.65 15.01 3.47
CA LEU A 371 -17.26 15.62 4.75
C LEU A 371 -18.12 16.85 5.10
N THR A 372 -18.80 17.43 4.10
CA THR A 372 -19.69 18.58 4.26
C THR A 372 -21.18 18.22 4.30
N ASP A 373 -21.53 16.93 4.30
CA ASP A 373 -22.95 16.54 4.40
C ASP A 373 -23.51 16.99 5.77
N SER A 374 -24.72 17.54 5.74
CA SER A 374 -25.50 17.85 6.94
C SER A 374 -25.88 16.57 7.70
N PHE A 375 -26.30 16.73 8.95
CA PHE A 375 -26.79 15.60 9.74
C PHE A 375 -27.92 14.83 9.03
N ASP A 376 -28.88 15.54 8.43
CA ASP A 376 -29.99 14.91 7.72
C ASP A 376 -29.55 14.15 6.47
N GLU A 377 -28.57 14.67 5.73
CA GLU A 377 -27.99 13.97 4.58
C GLU A 377 -27.22 12.71 4.99
N ILE A 378 -26.39 12.80 6.04
CA ILE A 378 -25.66 11.67 6.62
C ILE A 378 -26.67 10.60 7.05
N ARG A 379 -27.68 11.00 7.83
CA ARG A 379 -28.72 10.10 8.34
C ARG A 379 -29.50 9.44 7.22
N LYS A 380 -29.89 10.19 6.19
CA LYS A 380 -30.58 9.65 5.00
C LYS A 380 -29.73 8.60 4.29
N LYS A 381 -28.44 8.87 4.07
CA LYS A 381 -27.50 7.96 3.41
C LYS A 381 -27.27 6.68 4.22
N ILE A 382 -27.00 6.80 5.53
CA ILE A 382 -26.83 5.64 6.41
C ILE A 382 -28.12 4.80 6.48
N ARG A 383 -29.29 5.45 6.54
CA ARG A 383 -30.58 4.74 6.55
C ARG A 383 -30.84 3.96 5.27
N SER A 384 -30.36 4.45 4.13
CA SER A 384 -30.47 3.77 2.83
C SER A 384 -29.56 2.54 2.68
N ALA A 385 -28.58 2.35 3.58
CA ALA A 385 -27.71 1.18 3.54
C ALA A 385 -28.52 -0.12 3.66
N PRO A 386 -28.28 -1.14 2.81
CA PRO A 386 -29.04 -2.38 2.83
C PRO A 386 -28.97 -3.08 4.20
N THR A 387 -30.12 -3.53 4.69
CA THR A 387 -30.24 -4.31 5.94
C THR A 387 -31.06 -5.58 5.71
N ALA A 388 -30.87 -6.59 6.55
CA ALA A 388 -31.73 -7.77 6.56
C ALA A 388 -33.14 -7.43 7.06
N THR A 389 -34.14 -8.19 6.61
CA THR A 389 -35.55 -8.04 7.04
C THR A 389 -35.75 -8.47 8.50
N THR A 390 -34.92 -9.39 8.99
CA THR A 390 -34.88 -9.86 10.40
C THR A 390 -33.45 -9.82 10.93
N SER A 391 -33.29 -9.51 12.22
CA SER A 391 -32.01 -9.65 12.92
C SER A 391 -31.68 -11.11 13.20
N GLY A 392 -30.39 -11.45 13.19
CA GLY A 392 -29.86 -12.80 13.36
C GLY A 392 -29.59 -13.54 12.05
N GLY A 393 -28.79 -14.61 12.12
CA GLY A 393 -28.33 -15.37 10.96
C GLY A 393 -27.06 -14.79 10.33
N GLU A 394 -26.74 -15.21 9.11
CA GLU A 394 -25.55 -14.71 8.40
C GLU A 394 -25.68 -13.22 8.10
N MET A 395 -24.66 -12.43 8.45
CA MET A 395 -24.64 -11.01 8.13
C MET A 395 -24.51 -10.81 6.62
N SER A 396 -25.52 -10.21 6.00
CA SER A 396 -25.42 -9.72 4.63
C SER A 396 -24.32 -8.65 4.51
N SER A 397 -23.87 -8.39 3.28
CA SER A 397 -22.82 -7.42 2.99
C SER A 397 -23.13 -6.00 3.54
N GLY A 398 -24.39 -5.57 3.45
CA GLY A 398 -24.86 -4.31 4.03
C GLY A 398 -24.83 -4.28 5.57
N VAL A 399 -25.20 -5.39 6.22
CA VAL A 399 -25.12 -5.51 7.69
C VAL A 399 -23.66 -5.51 8.16
N LYS A 400 -22.76 -6.24 7.47
CA LYS A 400 -21.31 -6.21 7.73
C LYS A 400 -20.74 -4.79 7.60
N THR A 401 -21.21 -4.04 6.61
CA THR A 401 -20.85 -2.64 6.40
C THR A 401 -21.26 -1.79 7.61
N LEU A 402 -22.51 -1.88 8.08
CA LEU A 402 -22.96 -1.13 9.26
C LEU A 402 -22.15 -1.45 10.51
N PHE A 403 -21.81 -2.72 10.74
CA PHE A 403 -20.97 -3.11 11.88
C PHE A 403 -19.52 -2.62 11.74
N THR A 404 -19.00 -2.53 10.52
CA THR A 404 -17.69 -1.91 10.27
C THR A 404 -17.73 -0.43 10.63
N PHE A 405 -18.78 0.29 10.22
CA PHE A 405 -18.97 1.69 10.61
C PHE A 405 -19.15 1.83 12.13
N ALA A 406 -19.92 0.96 12.77
CA ALA A 406 -20.08 0.97 14.22
C ALA A 406 -18.73 0.75 14.94
N GLN A 407 -17.90 -0.17 14.45
CA GLN A 407 -16.56 -0.40 14.98
C GLN A 407 -15.65 0.82 14.84
N LEU A 408 -15.82 1.62 13.78
CA LEU A 408 -15.03 2.82 13.52
C LEU A 408 -15.47 4.02 14.37
N PHE A 409 -16.78 4.24 14.52
CA PHE A 409 -17.33 5.48 15.09
C PHE A 409 -17.91 5.33 16.50
N ILE A 410 -18.37 4.13 16.88
CA ILE A 410 -18.95 3.82 18.19
C ILE A 410 -18.36 2.50 18.77
N PRO A 411 -17.03 2.37 18.86
CA PRO A 411 -16.37 1.12 19.25
C PRO A 411 -16.76 0.62 20.64
N ASN A 412 -17.23 1.50 21.53
CA ASN A 412 -17.65 1.14 22.89
C ASN A 412 -19.08 0.57 22.94
N GLU A 413 -19.90 0.81 21.91
CA GLU A 413 -21.31 0.37 21.84
C GLU A 413 -21.51 -0.81 20.88
N VAL A 414 -20.58 -1.00 19.93
CA VAL A 414 -20.68 -2.00 18.85
C VAL A 414 -20.93 -3.41 19.38
N GLU A 415 -20.34 -3.77 20.52
CA GLU A 415 -20.50 -5.10 21.11
C GLU A 415 -21.92 -5.35 21.63
N GLY A 416 -22.57 -4.32 22.19
CA GLY A 416 -23.98 -4.40 22.57
C GLY A 416 -24.91 -4.58 21.36
N PHE A 417 -24.59 -3.91 20.26
CA PHE A 417 -25.33 -4.07 19.01
C PHE A 417 -25.11 -5.45 18.36
N LYS A 418 -23.91 -6.04 18.46
CA LYS A 418 -23.64 -7.41 17.99
C LYS A 418 -24.43 -8.44 18.79
N LYS A 419 -24.42 -8.36 20.12
CA LYS A 419 -25.24 -9.23 20.98
C LYS A 419 -26.72 -9.13 20.64
N SER A 420 -27.23 -7.90 20.48
CA SER A 420 -28.62 -7.69 20.07
C SER A 420 -28.93 -8.28 18.69
N PHE A 421 -27.95 -8.32 17.77
CA PHE A 421 -28.11 -8.95 16.46
C PHE A 421 -28.20 -10.47 16.58
N GLU A 422 -27.34 -11.09 17.39
CA GLU A 422 -27.34 -12.53 17.68
C GLU A 422 -28.65 -12.97 18.37
N ASP A 423 -29.09 -12.20 19.37
CA ASP A 423 -30.32 -12.44 20.13
C ASP A 423 -31.60 -12.06 19.37
N LYS A 424 -31.46 -11.66 18.10
CA LYS A 424 -32.55 -11.24 17.20
C LYS A 424 -33.41 -10.08 17.76
N SER A 425 -32.87 -9.28 18.68
CA SER A 425 -33.54 -8.13 19.31
C SER A 425 -33.10 -6.79 18.73
N LEU A 426 -32.11 -6.78 17.82
CA LEU A 426 -31.55 -5.56 17.25
C LEU A 426 -32.58 -4.79 16.40
N GLN A 427 -32.77 -3.53 16.75
CA GLN A 427 -33.42 -2.55 15.89
C GLN A 427 -32.38 -1.86 15.00
N PHE A 428 -32.31 -2.22 13.71
CA PHE A 428 -31.36 -1.63 12.75
C PHE A 428 -31.46 -0.09 12.68
N VAL A 429 -32.65 0.48 12.91
CA VAL A 429 -32.83 1.93 12.95
C VAL A 429 -32.02 2.56 14.08
N ARG A 430 -31.95 1.93 15.27
CA ARG A 430 -31.15 2.43 16.38
C ARG A 430 -29.65 2.40 16.06
N LEU A 431 -29.16 1.30 15.50
CA LEU A 431 -27.78 1.18 15.05
C LEU A 431 -27.42 2.26 14.01
N LYS A 432 -28.29 2.43 12.99
CA LYS A 432 -28.11 3.42 11.92
C LYS A 432 -28.12 4.86 12.44
N ASP A 433 -29.02 5.19 13.36
CA ASP A 433 -29.09 6.53 13.95
C ASP A 433 -27.87 6.81 14.86
N ALA A 434 -27.42 5.84 15.66
CA ALA A 434 -26.20 5.97 16.48
C ALA A 434 -24.95 6.19 15.62
N ILE A 435 -24.79 5.43 14.53
CA ILE A 435 -23.70 5.63 13.56
C ILE A 435 -23.78 7.04 12.95
N SER A 436 -24.97 7.49 12.55
CA SER A 436 -25.16 8.79 11.91
C SER A 436 -24.78 9.96 12.82
N GLU A 437 -25.18 9.87 14.10
CA GLU A 437 -24.83 10.87 15.11
C GLU A 437 -23.32 10.91 15.37
N ALA A 438 -22.68 9.75 15.51
CA ALA A 438 -21.25 9.68 15.74
C ALA A 438 -20.43 10.23 14.56
N ILE A 439 -20.81 9.89 13.31
CA ILE A 439 -20.18 10.46 12.11
C ILE A 439 -20.33 11.98 12.09
N TYR A 440 -21.54 12.50 12.33
CA TYR A 440 -21.77 13.94 12.32
C TYR A 440 -20.97 14.65 13.42
N LYS A 441 -20.92 14.09 14.62
CA LYS A 441 -20.11 14.62 15.72
C LYS A 441 -18.63 14.68 15.37
N GLU A 442 -18.09 13.69 14.66
CA GLU A 442 -16.72 13.69 14.17
C GLU A 442 -16.47 14.75 13.07
N LEU A 443 -17.44 14.93 12.16
CA LEU A 443 -17.31 15.87 11.05
C LEU A 443 -17.59 17.33 11.44
N LYS A 444 -18.35 17.59 12.50
CA LYS A 444 -18.75 18.95 12.90
C LYS A 444 -17.56 19.91 13.12
N PRO A 445 -16.49 19.54 13.87
CA PRO A 445 -15.31 20.40 13.99
C PRO A 445 -14.61 20.66 12.66
N PHE A 446 -14.59 19.67 11.75
CA PHE A 446 -14.07 19.84 10.40
C PHE A 446 -14.92 20.86 9.62
N GLN A 447 -16.25 20.74 9.66
CA GLN A 447 -17.18 21.63 8.94
C GLN A 447 -17.05 23.08 9.41
N GLU A 448 -16.92 23.30 10.72
CA GLU A 448 -16.72 24.63 11.30
C GLU A 448 -15.38 25.26 10.86
N ARG A 449 -14.28 24.51 10.90
CA ARG A 449 -12.97 24.98 10.40
C ARG A 449 -13.02 25.29 8.91
N ARG A 450 -13.65 24.40 8.14
CA ARG A 450 -13.80 24.54 6.70
C ARG A 450 -14.54 25.83 6.33
N ALA A 451 -15.64 26.14 7.02
CA ALA A 451 -16.40 27.36 6.76
C ALA A 451 -15.54 28.62 6.97
N LYS A 452 -14.72 28.65 8.04
CA LYS A 452 -13.79 29.75 8.31
C LYS A 452 -12.72 29.89 7.21
N ILE A 453 -12.08 28.78 6.83
CA ILE A 453 -11.03 28.76 5.80
C ILE A 453 -11.60 29.16 4.44
N ALA A 454 -12.79 28.66 4.09
CA ALA A 454 -13.45 29.00 2.82
C ALA A 454 -13.88 30.48 2.75
N ALA A 455 -14.13 31.13 3.88
CA ALA A 455 -14.40 32.57 3.90
C ALA A 455 -13.13 33.41 3.68
N ASP A 456 -11.95 32.90 4.07
CA ASP A 456 -10.66 33.57 3.90
C ASP A 456 -9.97 33.13 2.60
N GLN A 457 -10.47 33.64 1.48
CA GLN A 457 -9.93 33.35 0.15
C GLN A 457 -8.45 33.74 0.02
N LYS A 458 -8.05 34.84 0.66
CA LYS A 458 -6.68 35.36 0.61
C LYS A 458 -5.72 34.39 1.28
N TYR A 459 -6.06 33.87 2.46
CA TYR A 459 -5.26 32.86 3.15
C TYR A 459 -5.05 31.60 2.29
N VAL A 460 -6.11 31.11 1.64
CA VAL A 460 -6.01 29.93 0.76
C VAL A 460 -5.06 30.20 -0.41
N ASP A 461 -5.13 31.39 -1.02
CA ASP A 461 -4.24 31.77 -2.11
C ASP A 461 -2.78 31.90 -1.66
N GLU A 462 -2.54 32.45 -0.47
CA GLU A 462 -1.21 32.54 0.13
C GLU A 462 -0.61 31.15 0.38
N VAL A 463 -1.41 30.20 0.91
CA VAL A 463 -0.99 28.81 1.12
C VAL A 463 -0.60 28.13 -0.19
N ILE A 464 -1.43 28.27 -1.23
CA ILE A 464 -1.18 27.66 -2.55
C ILE A 464 0.11 28.22 -3.15
N LYS A 465 0.28 29.55 -3.09
CA LYS A 465 1.46 30.24 -3.61
C LYS A 465 2.73 29.79 -2.89
N ASP A 466 2.74 29.80 -1.55
CA ASP A 466 3.89 29.35 -0.75
C ASP A 466 4.24 27.89 -1.02
N GLY A 467 3.24 27.01 -1.08
CA GLY A 467 3.44 25.61 -1.41
C GLY A 467 4.10 25.44 -2.79
N ALA A 468 3.62 26.16 -3.80
CA ALA A 468 4.17 26.12 -5.16
C ALA A 468 5.61 26.63 -5.21
N GLU A 469 5.93 27.72 -4.49
CA GLU A 469 7.29 28.27 -4.41
C GLU A 469 8.27 27.26 -3.78
N ARG A 470 7.90 26.66 -2.65
CA ARG A 470 8.71 25.62 -1.98
C ARG A 470 8.88 24.38 -2.85
N ALA A 471 7.81 23.90 -3.48
CA ALA A 471 7.85 22.74 -4.36
C ALA A 471 8.71 22.98 -5.60
N ARG A 472 8.58 24.14 -6.26
CA ARG A 472 9.38 24.51 -7.44
C ARG A 472 10.87 24.55 -7.12
N LYS A 473 11.26 25.03 -5.94
CA LYS A 473 12.67 25.04 -5.54
C LYS A 473 13.27 23.64 -5.58
N ILE A 474 12.61 22.67 -4.95
CA ILE A 474 13.04 21.27 -4.94
C ILE A 474 13.01 20.69 -6.37
N ALA A 475 11.92 20.94 -7.09
CA ALA A 475 11.71 20.37 -8.42
C ALA A 475 12.73 20.86 -9.45
N LYS A 476 13.09 22.15 -9.42
CA LYS A 476 14.12 22.73 -10.29
C LYS A 476 15.50 22.12 -10.05
N GLU A 477 15.85 21.83 -8.80
CA GLU A 477 17.11 21.16 -8.47
C GLU A 477 17.16 19.77 -9.11
N THR A 478 16.10 18.97 -8.96
CA THR A 478 16.01 17.64 -9.56
C THR A 478 16.03 17.68 -11.09
N VAL A 479 15.26 18.57 -11.72
CA VAL A 479 15.26 18.71 -13.18
C VAL A 479 16.62 19.17 -13.71
N ARG A 480 17.29 20.10 -13.01
CA ARG A 480 18.65 20.52 -13.37
C ARG A 480 19.63 19.35 -13.31
N GLU A 481 19.58 18.53 -12.26
CA GLU A 481 20.39 17.30 -12.13
C GLU A 481 20.15 16.38 -13.33
N VAL A 482 18.88 16.10 -13.66
CA VAL A 482 18.51 15.23 -14.79
C VAL A 482 19.04 15.79 -16.11
N LYS A 483 18.85 17.09 -16.38
CA LYS A 483 19.33 17.72 -17.62
C LYS A 483 20.84 17.65 -17.74
N GLN A 484 21.58 17.87 -16.64
CA GLN A 484 23.04 17.71 -16.64
C GLN A 484 23.45 16.27 -16.98
N LYS A 485 22.81 15.28 -16.35
CA LYS A 485 23.08 13.85 -16.54
C LYS A 485 22.72 13.35 -17.94
N MET A 486 21.74 13.99 -18.58
CA MET A 486 21.34 13.73 -19.96
C MET A 486 22.10 14.57 -21.01
N GLY A 487 23.01 15.46 -20.59
CA GLY A 487 23.78 16.31 -21.51
C GLY A 487 23.00 17.46 -22.15
N LEU A 488 21.97 17.97 -21.47
CA LEU A 488 21.08 19.05 -21.94
C LEU A 488 21.39 20.43 -21.33
N LEU A 489 22.47 20.55 -20.53
CA LEU A 489 22.90 21.80 -19.88
C LEU A 489 24.28 22.25 -20.35
#